data_AF-A0A8X8A8Z9-F1
#
_entry.id   AF-A0A8X8A8Z9-F1
#
_cell.length_a   1.000
_cell.length_b   1.000
_cell.length_c   1.000
_cell.angle_alpha   90.00
_cell.angle_beta   90.00
_cell.angle_gamma   90.00
#
_symmetry.space_group_name_H-M   'P 1'
#
loop_
_entity.id
_entity.type
_entity.pdbx_description
1 polymer ?
#
loop_
_entity_poly.entity_id
_entity_poly.type
_entity_poly.pdbx_seq_one_letter_code
_entity_poly.pdbx_strand_id
1 'polypeptide(L)'
;MVNEVKHTNKAKSNTSSGRMHEYCSPSTTYVVPVYPALLVVDLLDKYHKQSGKRLWDAKHENLSNEIDRIKKENESMQIELRHLKGQDISSLPHRELMAIEEALDTGIAAVRKKQMEFHSMLEQNEKILDEEFKHLQFVLFINVYCLFVCTYTHTHTQQQQEMAMEESAMEMENAYHQQRVRDYNSQVPFAFRVQPIQPNLQERM
;
A
#
# COMPACT_ATOMS: atom_id res chain seq x y z
N MET A 1 -42.42 87.68 33.18
CA MET A 1 -42.23 87.09 31.83
C MET A 1 -40.80 87.43 31.42
N VAL A 2 -39.78 86.69 31.86
CA VAL A 2 -39.29 85.43 31.28
C VAL A 2 -39.21 85.48 29.75
N ASN A 3 -38.02 85.70 29.20
CA ASN A 3 -37.40 84.74 28.26
C ASN A 3 -35.92 85.11 27.97
N GLU A 4 -35.06 84.11 28.19
CA GLU A 4 -33.66 84.01 27.75
C GLU A 4 -33.56 83.90 26.23
N VAL A 5 -32.43 84.33 25.64
CA VAL A 5 -31.77 83.54 24.58
C VAL A 5 -30.25 83.58 24.81
N LYS A 6 -29.73 82.43 25.21
CA LYS A 6 -28.30 82.07 25.23
C LYS A 6 -27.86 81.72 23.81
N HIS A 7 -26.71 82.20 23.37
CA HIS A 7 -25.96 81.60 22.26
C HIS A 7 -24.63 81.05 22.75
N THR A 8 -24.45 79.77 22.46
CA THR A 8 -23.47 78.85 22.98
C THR A 8 -22.23 78.83 22.08
N ASN A 9 -21.07 79.12 22.64
CA ASN A 9 -19.78 78.84 22.01
C ASN A 9 -19.52 77.33 22.10
N LYS A 10 -19.59 76.63 20.96
CA LYS A 10 -19.31 75.20 20.84
C LYS A 10 -17.81 75.02 20.52
N ALA A 11 -16.98 74.89 21.54
CA ALA A 11 -15.61 74.42 21.38
C ALA A 11 -15.64 72.92 21.06
N LYS A 12 -15.17 72.54 19.87
CA LYS A 12 -14.91 71.14 19.50
C LYS A 12 -13.70 70.64 20.30
N SER A 13 -13.91 69.70 21.21
CA SER A 13 -12.81 68.90 21.76
C SER A 13 -12.40 67.85 20.73
N ASN A 14 -11.14 67.90 20.31
CA ASN A 14 -10.55 66.84 19.49
C ASN A 14 -10.44 65.56 20.31
N THR A 15 -11.07 64.51 19.81
CA THR A 15 -11.01 63.14 20.32
C THR A 15 -9.58 62.61 20.20
N SER A 16 -8.89 62.41 21.33
CA SER A 16 -7.61 61.69 21.39
C SER A 16 -7.83 60.21 21.09
N SER A 17 -6.92 59.59 20.33
CA SER A 17 -7.11 58.25 19.73
C SER A 17 -7.04 57.09 20.75
N GLY A 18 -6.96 57.36 22.05
CA GLY A 18 -6.95 56.34 23.11
C GLY A 18 -5.78 55.35 23.05
N ARG A 19 -4.75 55.61 22.23
CA ARG A 19 -3.63 54.69 22.06
C ARG A 19 -2.61 54.91 23.18
N MET A 20 -2.33 53.87 23.97
CA MET A 20 -1.48 53.95 25.17
C MET A 20 -0.06 54.52 24.93
N HIS A 21 0.52 54.35 23.75
CA HIS A 21 1.86 54.88 23.43
C HIS A 21 1.93 56.42 23.42
N GLU A 22 0.79 57.12 23.30
CA GLU A 22 0.72 58.60 23.35
C GLU A 22 0.98 59.16 24.76
N TYR A 23 0.90 58.32 25.80
CA TYR A 23 1.09 58.71 27.20
C TYR A 23 2.45 58.31 27.77
N CYS A 24 3.33 57.70 26.96
CA CYS A 24 4.69 57.36 27.39
C CYS A 24 5.57 58.61 27.35
N SER A 25 5.92 59.13 28.53
CA SER A 25 6.86 60.25 28.68
C SER A 25 8.27 59.82 28.17
N PRO A 26 8.99 60.65 27.37
CA PRO A 26 10.27 60.26 26.75
C PRO A 26 11.42 59.93 27.71
N SER A 27 11.25 60.12 29.03
CA SER A 27 12.35 60.09 30.00
C SER A 27 12.74 58.70 30.53
N THR A 28 12.15 57.60 30.07
CA THR A 28 12.55 56.24 30.49
C THR A 28 13.56 55.56 29.57
N THR A 29 14.16 56.29 28.62
CA THR A 29 15.14 55.76 27.64
C THR A 29 16.48 55.29 28.23
N TYR A 30 16.76 55.47 29.52
CA TYR A 30 17.99 54.90 30.09
C TYR A 30 17.79 53.44 30.51
N VAL A 31 18.40 52.56 29.68
CA VAL A 31 18.65 51.11 29.82
C VAL A 31 17.59 50.14 29.22
N VAL A 32 17.44 50.20 27.88
CA VAL A 32 17.32 49.14 26.82
C VAL A 32 16.92 47.68 27.28
N PRO A 33 15.96 46.96 26.63
CA PRO A 33 15.94 46.75 25.17
C PRO A 33 14.61 46.80 24.38
N VAL A 34 14.75 47.36 23.17
CA VAL A 34 14.28 46.90 21.85
C VAL A 34 12.77 46.77 21.57
N TYR A 35 11.86 46.59 22.53
CA TYR A 35 10.42 46.56 22.20
C TYR A 35 9.57 47.13 23.34
N PRO A 36 9.08 48.39 23.27
CA PRO A 36 8.24 48.98 24.31
C PRO A 36 6.93 48.20 24.56
N ALA A 37 6.50 47.38 23.61
CA ALA A 37 5.36 46.47 23.76
C ALA A 37 5.59 45.37 24.83
N LEU A 38 6.81 44.83 24.96
CA LEU A 38 7.10 43.78 25.96
C LEU A 38 7.03 44.32 27.39
N LEU A 39 7.50 45.54 27.63
CA LEU A 39 7.43 46.18 28.96
C LEU A 39 5.97 46.38 29.42
N VAL A 40 5.08 46.73 28.48
CA VAL A 40 3.65 46.91 28.76
C VAL A 40 2.98 45.56 29.03
N VAL A 41 3.32 44.50 28.28
CA VAL A 41 2.82 43.14 28.54
C VAL A 41 3.25 42.66 29.93
N ASP A 42 4.53 42.84 30.31
CA ASP A 42 5.04 42.45 31.62
C ASP A 42 4.40 43.25 32.76
N LEU A 43 4.17 44.55 32.56
CA LEU A 43 3.49 45.40 33.54
C LEU A 43 2.02 45.02 33.70
N LEU A 44 1.32 44.74 32.60
CA LEU A 44 -0.06 44.27 32.61
C LEU A 44 -0.19 42.89 33.26
N ASP A 45 0.75 41.99 33.01
CA ASP A 45 0.78 40.67 33.65
C ASP A 45 1.00 40.78 35.18
N LYS A 46 1.90 41.69 35.62
CA LYS A 46 2.06 42.01 37.05
C LYS A 46 0.79 42.58 37.67
N TYR A 47 0.12 43.51 36.97
CA TYR A 47 -1.15 44.07 37.43
C TYR A 47 -2.25 42.99 37.56
N HIS A 48 -2.37 42.11 36.58
CA HIS A 48 -3.31 40.99 36.61
C HIS A 48 -3.02 40.02 37.77
N LYS A 49 -1.75 39.71 38.04
CA LYS A 49 -1.34 38.83 39.15
C LYS A 49 -1.60 39.45 40.53
N GLN A 50 -1.36 40.74 40.70
CA GLN A 50 -1.47 41.42 41.99
C GLN A 50 -2.89 41.91 42.31
N SER A 51 -3.61 42.43 41.32
CA SER A 51 -4.93 43.03 41.55
C SER A 51 -6.08 42.00 41.57
N GLY A 52 -5.83 40.78 41.06
CA GLY A 52 -6.85 39.75 40.88
C GLY A 52 -7.90 40.07 39.81
N LYS A 53 -7.87 41.27 39.20
CA LYS A 53 -8.80 41.70 38.15
C LYS A 53 -8.13 41.53 36.79
N ARG A 54 -8.80 40.82 35.88
CA ARG A 54 -8.38 40.68 34.47
C ARG A 54 -8.96 41.82 33.66
N LEU A 55 -8.13 42.49 32.86
CA LEU A 55 -8.53 43.53 31.91
C LEU A 55 -8.96 42.94 30.55
N TRP A 56 -9.21 41.63 30.51
CA TRP A 56 -9.62 40.91 29.32
C TRP A 56 -11.05 41.30 28.92
N ASP A 57 -11.31 41.33 27.62
CA ASP A 57 -12.68 41.34 27.14
C ASP A 57 -13.33 39.96 27.33
N ALA A 58 -14.65 39.90 27.16
CA ALA A 58 -15.40 38.67 27.36
C ALA A 58 -14.92 37.50 26.48
N LYS A 59 -14.34 37.79 25.30
CA LYS A 59 -13.83 36.74 24.39
C LYS A 59 -12.55 36.12 24.93
N HIS A 60 -11.60 36.95 25.37
CA HIS A 60 -10.33 36.47 25.92
C HIS A 60 -10.54 35.80 27.28
N GLU A 61 -11.48 36.28 28.10
CA GLU A 61 -11.85 35.61 29.35
C GLU A 61 -12.45 34.22 29.09
N ASN A 62 -13.38 34.12 28.13
CA ASN A 62 -13.96 32.83 27.76
C ASN A 62 -12.90 31.86 27.20
N LEU A 63 -11.97 32.35 26.36
CA LEU A 63 -10.88 31.53 25.84
C LEU A 63 -9.93 31.06 26.95
N SER A 64 -9.59 31.92 27.92
CA SER A 64 -8.75 31.50 29.05
C SER A 64 -9.45 30.45 29.89
N ASN A 65 -10.75 30.59 30.14
CA ASN A 65 -11.54 29.60 30.88
C ASN A 65 -11.59 28.26 30.12
N GLU A 66 -11.70 28.29 28.79
CA GLU A 66 -11.64 27.10 27.95
C GLU A 66 -10.28 26.40 28.04
N ILE A 67 -9.19 27.18 27.99
CA ILE A 67 -7.82 26.67 28.14
C ILE A 67 -7.64 26.00 29.51
N ASP A 68 -8.12 26.64 30.58
CA ASP A 68 -7.98 26.09 31.93
C ASP A 68 -8.85 24.83 32.12
N ARG A 69 -10.03 24.77 31.47
CA ARG A 69 -10.85 23.55 31.43
C ARG A 69 -10.11 22.42 30.71
N ILE A 70 -9.58 22.67 29.51
CA ILE A 70 -8.85 21.67 28.72
C ILE A 70 -7.59 21.20 29.45
N LYS A 71 -6.85 22.11 30.12
CA LYS A 71 -5.69 21.73 30.94
C LYS A 71 -6.09 20.77 32.04
N LYS A 72 -7.16 21.08 32.76
CA LYS A 72 -7.67 20.22 33.84
C LYS A 72 -8.14 18.86 33.32
N GLU A 73 -8.84 18.82 32.18
CA GLU A 73 -9.23 17.57 31.52
C GLU A 73 -8.01 16.75 31.09
N ASN A 74 -6.97 17.40 30.55
CA ASN A 74 -5.73 16.74 30.15
C ASN A 74 -4.95 16.19 31.34
N GLU A 75 -4.84 16.95 32.43
CA GLU A 75 -4.28 16.46 33.69
C GLU A 75 -5.05 15.24 34.23
N SER A 76 -6.39 15.27 34.15
CA SER A 76 -7.25 14.14 34.53
C SER A 76 -6.98 12.91 33.66
N MET A 77 -6.91 13.07 32.33
CA MET A 77 -6.59 11.95 31.41
C MET A 77 -5.19 11.40 31.64
N GLN A 78 -4.20 12.24 31.97
CA GLN A 78 -2.86 11.77 32.30
C GLN A 78 -2.83 10.95 33.58
N ILE A 79 -3.61 11.34 34.59
CA ILE A 79 -3.78 10.54 35.81
C ILE A 79 -4.41 9.18 35.47
N GLU A 80 -5.47 9.16 34.67
CA GLU A 80 -6.12 7.92 34.25
C GLU A 80 -5.18 7.00 33.45
N LEU A 81 -4.38 7.54 32.53
CA LEU A 81 -3.36 6.79 31.80
C LEU A 81 -2.30 6.18 32.73
N ARG A 82 -1.93 6.87 33.81
CA ARG A 82 -1.01 6.32 34.81
C ARG A 82 -1.64 5.15 35.54
N HIS A 83 -2.92 5.26 35.93
CA HIS A 83 -3.65 4.16 36.55
C HIS A 83 -3.78 2.94 35.62
N LEU A 84 -4.13 3.15 34.35
CA LEU A 84 -4.18 2.06 33.36
C LEU A 84 -2.82 1.38 33.14
N LYS A 85 -1.72 2.12 33.34
CA LYS A 85 -0.35 1.59 33.28
C LYS A 85 0.10 0.89 34.58
N GLY A 86 -0.75 0.83 35.61
CA GLY A 86 -0.39 0.24 36.90
C GLY A 86 0.38 1.19 37.84
N GLN A 87 0.35 2.50 37.59
CA GLN A 87 0.98 3.52 38.44
C GLN A 87 -0.05 4.16 39.39
N ASP A 88 0.40 4.66 40.55
CA ASP A 88 -0.44 5.35 41.55
C ASP A 88 -1.68 4.55 42.03
N ILE A 89 -1.60 3.22 41.90
CA ILE A 89 -2.70 2.29 42.17
C ILE A 89 -3.06 2.21 43.66
N SER A 90 -2.06 2.31 44.54
CA SER A 90 -2.23 2.15 45.98
C SER A 90 -3.10 3.23 46.63
N SER A 91 -3.27 4.38 45.98
CA SER A 91 -4.15 5.46 46.44
C SER A 91 -5.60 5.28 46.02
N LEU A 92 -5.92 4.33 45.13
CA LEU A 92 -7.27 4.18 44.58
C LEU A 92 -8.15 3.29 45.45
N PRO A 93 -9.46 3.63 45.58
CA PRO A 93 -10.41 2.77 46.25
C PRO A 93 -10.69 1.52 45.42
N HIS A 94 -11.09 0.44 46.08
CA HIS A 94 -11.36 -0.86 45.45
C HIS A 94 -12.35 -0.79 44.27
N ARG A 95 -13.34 0.11 44.32
CA ARG A 95 -14.29 0.29 43.22
C ARG A 95 -13.64 0.79 41.92
N GLU A 96 -12.70 1.71 42.03
CA GLU A 96 -11.98 2.25 40.87
C GLU A 96 -10.99 1.20 40.32
N LEU A 97 -10.40 0.39 41.21
CA LEU A 97 -9.56 -0.74 40.83
C LEU A 97 -10.32 -1.76 39.97
N MET A 98 -11.55 -2.13 40.37
CA MET A 98 -12.39 -3.03 39.58
C MET A 98 -12.72 -2.46 38.19
N ALA A 99 -12.99 -1.14 38.10
CA ALA A 99 -13.28 -0.51 36.82
C ALA A 99 -12.05 -0.52 35.89
N ILE A 100 -10.85 -0.32 36.43
CA ILE A 100 -9.59 -0.42 35.67
C ILE A 100 -9.36 -1.85 35.19
N GLU A 101 -9.57 -2.84 36.06
CA GLU A 101 -9.45 -4.27 35.71
C GLU A 101 -10.39 -4.64 34.57
N GLU A 102 -11.68 -4.29 34.66
CA GLU A 102 -12.67 -4.56 33.62
C GLU A 102 -12.31 -3.88 32.29
N ALA A 103 -11.83 -2.64 32.34
CA ALA A 103 -11.39 -1.90 31.15
C ALA A 103 -10.16 -2.56 30.49
N LEU A 104 -9.19 -3.01 31.28
CA LEU A 104 -7.99 -3.71 30.79
C LEU A 104 -8.35 -5.08 30.20
N ASP A 105 -9.18 -5.86 30.88
CA ASP A 105 -9.63 -7.17 30.40
C ASP A 105 -10.40 -7.04 29.08
N THR A 106 -11.30 -6.07 29.00
CA THR A 106 -12.04 -5.75 27.77
C THR A 106 -11.08 -5.35 26.65
N GLY A 107 -10.09 -4.49 26.95
CA GLY A 107 -9.07 -4.07 26.00
C GLY A 107 -8.21 -5.23 25.49
N ILE A 108 -7.75 -6.11 26.38
CA ILE A 108 -6.96 -7.30 26.03
C ILE A 108 -7.79 -8.26 25.17
N ALA A 109 -9.06 -8.50 25.53
CA ALA A 109 -9.96 -9.33 24.75
C ALA A 109 -10.16 -8.77 23.32
N ALA A 110 -10.33 -7.46 23.18
CA ALA A 110 -10.46 -6.80 21.88
C ALA A 110 -9.19 -6.92 21.02
N VAL A 111 -8.01 -6.74 21.61
CA VAL A 111 -6.71 -6.91 20.91
C VAL A 111 -6.54 -8.36 20.45
N ARG A 112 -6.79 -9.34 21.32
CA ARG A 112 -6.70 -10.76 20.97
C ARG A 112 -7.67 -11.15 19.85
N LYS A 113 -8.91 -10.64 19.91
CA LYS A 113 -9.89 -10.83 18.84
C LYS A 113 -9.36 -10.32 17.50
N LYS A 114 -8.80 -9.11 17.47
CA LYS A 114 -8.21 -8.53 16.25
C LYS A 114 -7.01 -9.33 15.73
N GLN A 115 -6.15 -9.81 16.62
CA GLN A 115 -5.03 -10.68 16.24
C GLN A 115 -5.53 -11.99 15.61
N MET A 116 -6.56 -12.60 16.17
CA MET A 116 -7.16 -13.82 15.65
C MET A 116 -7.83 -13.61 14.28
N GLU A 117 -8.54 -12.49 14.10
CA GLU A 117 -9.11 -12.11 12.80
C GLU A 117 -8.01 -12.00 11.72
N PHE A 118 -6.88 -11.35 12.05
CA PHE A 118 -5.75 -11.23 11.12
C PHE A 118 -5.10 -12.58 10.80
N HIS A 119 -4.92 -13.43 11.82
CA HIS A 119 -4.39 -14.78 11.64
C HIS A 119 -5.28 -15.63 10.73
N SER A 120 -6.59 -15.60 10.95
CA SER A 120 -7.55 -16.35 10.13
C SER A 120 -7.55 -15.87 8.68
N MET A 121 -7.44 -14.56 8.44
CA MET A 121 -7.32 -14.01 7.10
C MET A 121 -6.03 -14.48 6.41
N LEU A 122 -4.89 -14.51 7.12
CA LEU A 122 -3.63 -15.02 6.58
C LEU A 122 -3.72 -16.50 6.20
N GLU A 123 -4.29 -17.34 7.07
CA GLU A 123 -4.51 -18.77 6.78
C GLU A 123 -5.40 -18.98 5.54
N GLN A 124 -6.43 -18.16 5.36
CA GLN A 124 -7.30 -18.22 4.17
C GLN A 124 -6.52 -17.82 2.91
N ASN A 125 -5.74 -16.75 2.97
CA ASN A 125 -4.92 -16.31 1.84
C ASN A 125 -3.87 -17.37 1.46
N GLU A 126 -3.26 -18.05 2.44
CA GLU A 126 -2.32 -19.14 2.19
C GLU A 126 -2.98 -20.30 1.44
N LYS A 127 -4.19 -20.71 1.84
CA LYS A 127 -4.95 -21.76 1.15
C LYS A 127 -5.27 -21.39 -0.29
N ILE A 128 -5.75 -20.16 -0.51
CA ILE A 128 -6.04 -19.66 -1.87
C ILE A 128 -4.77 -19.66 -2.71
N LEU A 129 -3.65 -19.19 -2.14
CA LEU A 129 -2.38 -19.14 -2.85
C LEU A 129 -1.87 -20.54 -3.22
N ASP A 130 -2.00 -21.51 -2.32
CA ASP A 130 -1.62 -22.91 -2.57
C ASP A 130 -2.52 -23.57 -3.63
N GLU A 131 -3.83 -23.29 -3.62
CA GLU A 131 -4.77 -23.76 -4.63
C GLU A 131 -4.45 -23.19 -6.02
N GLU A 132 -4.21 -21.88 -6.13
CA GLU A 132 -3.81 -21.21 -7.38
C GLU A 132 -2.45 -21.73 -7.88
N PHE A 133 -1.50 -21.96 -6.98
CA PHE A 133 -0.20 -22.53 -7.32
C PHE A 133 -0.35 -23.93 -7.91
N LYS A 134 -1.14 -24.81 -7.28
CA LYS A 134 -1.44 -26.16 -7.79
C LYS A 134 -2.15 -26.11 -9.15
N HIS A 135 -3.14 -25.22 -9.29
CA HIS A 135 -3.85 -25.05 -10.55
C HIS A 135 -2.90 -24.61 -11.67
N LEU A 136 -2.03 -23.63 -11.40
CA LEU A 136 -1.06 -23.15 -12.37
C LEU A 136 -0.04 -24.23 -12.73
N GLN A 137 0.41 -25.02 -11.75
CA GLN A 137 1.31 -26.16 -11.99
C GLN A 137 0.66 -27.21 -12.91
N PHE A 138 -0.63 -27.50 -12.71
CA PHE A 138 -1.39 -28.43 -13.54
C PHE A 138 -1.52 -27.92 -14.99
N VAL A 139 -1.89 -26.66 -15.15
CA VAL A 139 -1.98 -26.01 -16.48
C VAL A 139 -0.63 -26.01 -17.18
N LEU A 140 0.45 -25.67 -16.48
CA LEU A 140 1.80 -25.71 -17.03
C LEU A 140 2.17 -27.12 -17.47
N PHE A 141 1.89 -28.14 -16.66
CA PHE A 141 2.17 -29.53 -16.99
C PHE A 141 1.47 -29.97 -18.27
N ILE A 142 0.17 -29.66 -18.41
CA ILE A 142 -0.59 -29.98 -19.64
C ILE A 142 -0.01 -29.25 -20.85
N ASN A 143 0.28 -27.95 -20.72
CA ASN A 143 0.80 -27.17 -21.85
C ASN A 143 2.17 -27.68 -22.31
N VAL A 144 3.07 -28.03 -21.38
CA VAL A 144 4.38 -28.59 -21.70
C VAL A 144 4.25 -29.97 -22.34
N TYR A 145 3.38 -30.84 -21.82
CA TYR A 145 3.13 -32.16 -22.40
C TYR A 145 2.54 -32.04 -23.81
N CYS A 146 1.54 -31.18 -24.00
CA CYS A 146 0.94 -30.93 -25.30
C CYS A 146 1.98 -30.40 -26.30
N LEU A 147 2.82 -29.44 -25.91
CA LEU A 147 3.89 -28.93 -26.76
C LEU A 147 4.88 -30.03 -27.16
N PHE A 148 5.27 -30.90 -26.23
CA PHE A 148 6.16 -32.03 -26.51
C PHE A 148 5.53 -33.04 -27.50
N VAL A 149 4.26 -33.37 -27.32
CA VAL A 149 3.54 -34.28 -28.24
C VAL A 149 3.36 -33.65 -29.62
N CYS A 150 3.03 -32.36 -29.70
CA CYS A 150 2.88 -31.64 -30.96
C CYS A 150 4.20 -31.57 -31.74
N THR A 151 5.33 -31.27 -31.09
CA THR A 151 6.64 -31.23 -31.78
C THR A 151 7.04 -32.62 -32.26
N TYR A 152 6.86 -33.65 -31.43
CA TYR A 152 7.17 -35.02 -31.80
C TYR A 152 6.36 -35.48 -33.03
N THR A 153 5.03 -35.30 -33.00
CA THR A 153 4.16 -35.71 -34.12
C THR A 153 4.42 -34.89 -35.39
N HIS A 154 4.72 -33.60 -35.26
CA HIS A 154 5.08 -32.75 -36.39
C HIS A 154 6.37 -33.23 -37.08
N THR A 155 7.43 -33.50 -36.32
CA THR A 155 8.70 -34.00 -36.89
C THR A 155 8.54 -35.35 -37.60
N HIS A 156 7.79 -36.27 -37.00
CA HIS A 156 7.54 -37.58 -37.60
C HIS A 156 6.72 -37.47 -38.89
N THR A 157 5.70 -36.60 -38.92
CA THR A 157 4.88 -36.37 -40.12
C THR A 157 5.71 -35.73 -41.23
N GLN A 158 6.58 -34.77 -40.90
CA GLN A 158 7.48 -34.15 -41.86
C GLN A 158 8.42 -35.17 -42.50
N GLN A 159 9.04 -36.05 -41.70
CA GLN A 159 9.90 -37.12 -42.22
C GLN A 159 9.15 -38.09 -43.14
N GLN A 160 7.91 -38.45 -42.82
CA GLN A 160 7.09 -39.29 -43.69
C GLN A 160 6.75 -38.59 -45.02
N GLN A 161 6.45 -37.30 -44.99
CA GLN A 161 6.21 -36.51 -46.21
C GLN A 161 7.47 -36.39 -47.07
N GLU A 162 8.64 -36.19 -46.45
CA GLU A 162 9.93 -36.16 -47.14
C GLU A 162 10.22 -37.52 -47.82
N MET A 163 10.06 -38.64 -47.11
CA MET A 163 10.24 -39.98 -47.68
C MET A 163 9.25 -40.28 -48.81
N ALA A 164 7.97 -39.93 -48.66
CA ALA A 164 6.96 -40.13 -49.71
C ALA A 164 7.22 -39.27 -50.95
N MET A 165 7.73 -38.05 -50.76
CA MET A 165 8.11 -37.16 -51.85
C MET A 165 9.37 -37.64 -52.56
N GLU A 166 10.34 -38.19 -51.83
CA GLU A 166 11.55 -38.81 -52.39
C GLU A 166 11.23 -40.11 -53.14
N GLU A 167 10.36 -40.97 -52.60
CA GLU A 167 9.85 -42.16 -53.28
C GLU A 167 9.14 -41.81 -54.59
N SER A 168 8.24 -40.82 -54.56
CA SER A 168 7.57 -40.34 -55.77
C SER A 168 8.55 -39.74 -56.80
N ALA A 169 9.59 -39.03 -56.35
CA ALA A 169 10.64 -38.52 -57.23
C ALA A 169 11.47 -39.66 -57.85
N MET A 170 11.82 -40.68 -57.08
CA MET A 170 12.52 -41.87 -57.56
C MET A 170 11.66 -42.71 -58.52
N GLU A 171 10.35 -42.85 -58.28
CA GLU A 171 9.42 -43.51 -59.20
C GLU A 171 9.32 -42.77 -60.54
N MET A 172 9.23 -41.44 -60.49
CA MET A 172 9.23 -40.62 -61.70
C MET A 172 10.54 -40.79 -62.47
N GLU A 173 11.69 -40.73 -61.81
CA GLU A 173 12.99 -40.96 -62.41
C GLU A 173 13.11 -42.36 -63.04
N ASN A 174 12.62 -43.40 -62.35
CA ASN A 174 12.57 -44.77 -62.85
C ASN A 174 11.63 -44.93 -64.06
N ALA A 175 10.47 -44.26 -64.07
CA ALA A 175 9.55 -44.25 -65.21
C ALA A 175 10.20 -43.62 -66.46
N TYR A 176 10.93 -42.52 -66.29
CA TYR A 176 11.73 -41.92 -67.38
C TYR A 176 12.85 -42.86 -67.87
N HIS A 177 13.51 -43.59 -66.98
CA HIS A 177 14.54 -44.57 -67.35
C HIS A 177 13.95 -45.81 -68.07
N GLN A 178 12.81 -46.34 -67.64
CA GLN A 178 12.14 -47.46 -68.33
C GLN A 178 11.63 -47.08 -69.72
N GLN A 179 11.14 -45.84 -69.90
CA GLN A 179 10.74 -45.33 -71.22
C GLN A 179 11.94 -45.29 -72.19
N ARG A 180 13.10 -44.81 -71.72
CA ARG A 180 14.37 -44.81 -72.48
C ARG A 180 14.81 -46.22 -72.89
N VAL A 181 14.57 -47.24 -72.05
CA VAL A 181 14.91 -48.64 -72.35
C VAL A 181 13.92 -49.29 -73.33
N ARG A 182 12.64 -48.89 -73.33
CA ARG A 182 11.63 -49.40 -74.29
C ARG A 182 11.82 -48.93 -75.72
N ASP A 183 12.42 -47.76 -75.94
CA ASP A 183 12.69 -47.23 -77.28
C ASP A 183 13.98 -47.82 -77.90
N TYR A 184 14.69 -48.71 -77.19
CA TYR A 184 15.82 -49.48 -77.73
C TYR A 184 15.39 -50.89 -78.15
N ASN A 185 14.51 -50.96 -79.17
CA ASN A 185 14.34 -52.17 -79.95
C ASN A 185 15.59 -52.41 -80.81
N SER A 186 16.45 -53.35 -80.40
CA SER A 186 17.45 -53.94 -81.28
C SER A 186 17.64 -55.43 -80.98
N GLN A 187 16.70 -56.23 -81.47
CA GLN A 187 16.93 -57.50 -82.18
C GLN A 187 18.20 -58.31 -81.82
N VAL A 188 18.06 -59.38 -81.02
CA VAL A 188 18.89 -60.60 -81.08
C VAL A 188 18.10 -61.84 -80.60
N PRO A 189 17.90 -62.89 -81.42
CA PRO A 189 17.29 -64.15 -80.99
C PRO A 189 18.35 -65.25 -80.74
N PHE A 190 17.97 -66.28 -79.95
CA PHE A 190 18.69 -67.52 -79.55
C PHE A 190 19.48 -67.43 -78.22
N ALA A 191 19.47 -68.40 -77.29
CA ALA A 191 18.84 -69.71 -77.17
C ALA A 191 18.89 -70.22 -75.71
N PHE A 192 17.85 -70.96 -75.30
CA PHE A 192 17.88 -72.22 -74.52
C PHE A 192 18.98 -72.48 -73.45
N ARG A 193 18.56 -72.60 -72.18
CA ARG A 193 18.34 -73.86 -71.43
C ARG A 193 18.52 -73.62 -69.93
N VAL A 194 17.42 -73.77 -69.20
CA VAL A 194 17.43 -74.00 -67.76
C VAL A 194 18.00 -75.40 -67.52
N GLN A 195 19.06 -75.52 -66.73
CA GLN A 195 19.32 -76.73 -65.96
C GLN A 195 19.03 -76.41 -64.50
N PRO A 196 18.07 -77.10 -63.86
CA PRO A 196 17.99 -77.15 -62.41
C PRO A 196 18.95 -78.23 -61.90
N ILE A 197 19.49 -78.04 -60.69
CA ILE A 197 20.12 -78.98 -59.74
C ILE A 197 21.20 -78.18 -59.01
N GLN A 198 21.34 -78.14 -57.69
CA GLN A 198 20.57 -78.46 -56.49
C GLN A 198 21.52 -78.04 -55.34
N PRO A 199 21.05 -77.91 -54.09
CA PRO A 199 21.80 -77.27 -53.01
C PRO A 199 22.97 -78.16 -52.56
N ASN A 200 24.15 -77.59 -52.35
CA ASN A 200 25.15 -78.23 -51.49
C ASN A 200 24.74 -77.98 -50.03
N LEU A 201 23.91 -78.88 -49.50
CA LEU A 201 23.89 -79.20 -48.09
C LEU A 201 25.18 -79.97 -47.78
N GLN A 202 25.93 -79.45 -46.80
CA GLN A 202 26.88 -80.08 -45.87
C GLN A 202 27.53 -81.42 -46.29
N GLU A 203 28.82 -81.66 -46.10
CA GLU A 203 29.60 -81.46 -44.89
C GLU A 203 31.05 -81.77 -45.33
N ARG A 204 32.02 -80.90 -45.07
CA ARG A 204 33.09 -81.27 -44.15
C ARG A 204 32.43 -81.68 -42.83
N MET A 205 32.13 -82.98 -42.66
CA MET A 205 32.44 -84.15 -43.53
C MET A 205 31.30 -85.16 -43.63
#